data_AF-A0A1B1YG16-F1
#
_entry.id   AF-A0A1B1YG16-F1
#
_cell.length_a   1.000
_cell.length_b   1.000
_cell.length_c   1.000
_cell.angle_alpha   90.00
_cell.angle_beta   90.00
_cell.angle_gamma   90.00
#
_symmetry.space_group_name_H-M   'P 1'
#
loop_
_entity.id
_entity.type
_entity.pdbx_description
1 polymer ?
#
loop_
_entity_poly.entity_id
_entity_poly.type
_entity_poly.pdbx_seq_one_letter_code
_entity_poly.pdbx_strand_id
1 'polypeptide(L)'
;MKRKRKFYILMALAAILSTVIIAHAATSAQPGSEFDPLVTKSYVDEQIQKLAEKIGSGKSTGSSKQTGSVDEQVIDNLRTDIRDLTNLIIDAYTKIQSLEKQNLELIQRIQALESGFVVVEATKGQVVVLGAGSEIIVRSGETTAISGMSGGLADVTGAKDLVTGDKVPNQHLLISSRDDGRGVKVVSDKAYMLIRGSYSVQ
;
A
#
# COMPACT_ATOMS: atom_id res chain seq x y z
N MET A 1 -10.31 2.26 52.54
CA MET A 1 -11.57 1.89 51.83
C MET A 1 -12.55 3.06 51.56
N LYS A 2 -12.63 4.10 52.41
CA LYS A 2 -13.61 5.20 52.25
C LYS A 2 -13.43 6.11 51.01
N ARG A 3 -12.21 6.26 50.47
CA ARG A 3 -11.94 7.08 49.27
C ARG A 3 -12.39 6.42 47.96
N LYS A 4 -12.23 5.10 47.82
CA LYS A 4 -12.67 4.35 46.63
C LYS A 4 -14.20 4.33 46.51
N ARG A 5 -14.92 4.20 47.62
CA ARG A 5 -16.39 4.25 47.65
C ARG A 5 -16.96 5.61 47.21
N LYS A 6 -16.31 6.73 47.57
CA LYS A 6 -16.72 8.07 47.09
C LYS A 6 -16.49 8.24 45.57
N PHE A 7 -15.44 7.63 45.03
CA PHE A 7 -15.14 7.67 43.59
C PHE A 7 -16.18 6.92 42.75
N TYR A 8 -16.62 5.73 43.20
CA TYR A 8 -17.66 4.98 42.50
C TYR A 8 -19.03 5.67 42.52
N ILE A 9 -19.38 6.37 43.61
CA ILE A 9 -20.63 7.14 43.69
C ILE A 9 -20.62 8.32 42.72
N LEU A 10 -19.47 8.99 42.56
CA LEU A 10 -19.34 10.13 41.64
C LEU A 10 -19.43 9.71 40.16
N MET A 11 -18.86 8.54 39.83
CA MET A 11 -19.00 7.93 38.49
C MET A 11 -20.44 7.53 38.17
N ALA A 12 -21.18 6.97 39.13
CA ALA A 12 -22.59 6.63 38.95
C ALA A 12 -23.46 7.88 38.74
N LEU A 13 -23.18 8.97 39.45
CA LEU A 13 -23.91 10.24 39.31
C LEU A 13 -23.63 10.91 37.95
N ALA A 14 -22.40 10.81 37.43
CA ALA A 14 -22.05 11.29 36.10
C ALA A 14 -22.73 10.48 34.98
N ALA A 15 -22.87 9.17 35.15
CA ALA A 15 -23.58 8.31 34.20
C ALA A 15 -25.11 8.54 34.19
N ILE A 16 -25.69 8.95 35.32
CA ILE A 16 -27.11 9.32 35.39
C ILE A 16 -27.34 10.73 34.82
N LEU A 17 -26.37 11.64 34.96
CA LEU A 17 -26.46 12.98 34.37
C LEU A 17 -26.29 12.94 32.84
N SER A 18 -25.48 12.03 32.31
CA SER A 18 -25.32 11.86 30.85
C SER A 18 -26.55 11.24 30.17
N THR A 19 -27.36 10.43 30.85
CA THR A 19 -28.60 9.86 30.27
C THR A 19 -29.75 10.88 30.22
N VAL A 20 -29.80 11.86 31.12
CA VAL A 20 -30.81 12.94 31.10
C VAL A 20 -30.56 13.94 29.95
N ILE A 21 -29.31 14.09 29.50
CA ILE A 21 -28.94 14.99 28.39
C ILE A 21 -29.29 14.37 27.03
N ILE A 22 -29.23 13.03 26.88
CA ILE A 22 -29.55 12.35 25.62
C ILE A 22 -31.08 12.26 25.38
N ALA A 23 -31.90 12.34 26.43
CA ALA A 23 -33.36 12.33 26.31
C ALA A 23 -33.98 13.63 25.74
N HIS A 24 -33.19 14.69 25.51
CA HIS A 24 -33.68 15.96 24.98
C HIS A 24 -33.28 16.25 23.52
N ALA A 25 -32.64 15.30 22.82
CA ALA A 25 -32.11 15.50 21.47
C ALA A 25 -32.84 14.70 20.36
N ALA A 26 -34.10 14.35 20.56
CA ALA A 26 -34.95 13.75 19.52
C ALA A 26 -36.19 14.62 19.26
N THR A 27 -35.97 15.81 18.68
CA THR A 27 -37.04 16.57 18.00
C THR A 27 -36.48 17.18 16.72
N SER A 28 -36.06 16.31 15.80
CA SER A 28 -35.82 16.70 14.41
C SER A 28 -37.11 16.43 13.65
N ALA A 29 -37.79 17.50 13.25
CA ALA A 29 -39.06 17.52 12.56
C ALA A 29 -39.11 16.51 11.40
N GLN A 30 -39.99 15.52 11.52
CA GLN A 30 -40.37 14.63 10.42
C GLN A 30 -41.51 15.29 9.62
N PRO A 31 -41.52 15.17 8.28
CA PRO A 31 -42.59 15.74 7.45
C PRO A 31 -43.97 15.25 7.92
N GLY A 32 -44.89 16.18 8.21
CA GLY A 32 -46.20 15.86 8.80
C GLY A 32 -46.27 15.82 10.34
N SER A 33 -45.24 16.26 11.06
CA SER A 33 -45.27 16.42 12.52
C SER A 33 -46.03 17.67 12.98
N GLU A 34 -46.41 17.76 14.26
CA GLU A 34 -47.13 18.92 14.84
C GLU A 34 -46.33 20.25 14.78
N PHE A 35 -45.02 20.19 14.50
CA PHE A 35 -44.17 21.35 14.28
C PHE A 35 -44.07 21.78 12.80
N ASP A 36 -44.78 21.10 11.89
CA ASP A 36 -44.84 21.46 10.46
C ASP A 36 -45.82 22.63 10.27
N PRO A 37 -45.37 23.79 9.74
CA PRO A 37 -46.25 24.93 9.54
C PRO A 37 -47.39 24.58 8.57
N LEU A 38 -48.64 24.71 9.02
CA LEU A 38 -49.80 24.61 8.14
C LEU A 38 -49.77 25.78 7.14
N VAL A 39 -49.50 25.47 5.87
CA VAL A 39 -49.67 26.42 4.76
C VAL A 39 -51.02 26.23 4.11
N THR A 40 -51.64 27.32 3.67
CA THR A 40 -52.93 27.27 2.97
C THR A 40 -52.74 26.69 1.57
N LYS A 41 -53.76 26.00 1.04
CA LYS A 41 -53.74 25.52 -0.35
C LYS A 41 -53.42 26.65 -1.34
N SER A 42 -53.98 27.85 -1.12
CA SER A 42 -53.71 29.03 -1.95
C SER A 42 -52.23 29.44 -1.96
N TYR A 43 -51.52 29.31 -0.84
CA TYR A 43 -50.08 29.60 -0.80
C TYR A 43 -49.29 28.60 -1.62
N VAL A 44 -49.66 27.31 -1.57
CA VAL A 44 -49.03 26.27 -2.39
C VAL A 44 -49.32 26.52 -3.87
N ASP A 45 -50.57 26.79 -4.23
CA ASP A 45 -50.99 27.09 -5.61
C ASP A 45 -50.29 28.36 -6.15
N GLU A 46 -50.18 29.42 -5.34
CA GLU A 46 -49.48 30.66 -5.69
C GLU A 46 -47.98 30.43 -5.94
N GLN A 47 -47.34 29.60 -5.13
CA GLN A 47 -45.92 29.28 -5.30
C GLN A 47 -45.68 28.41 -6.53
N ILE A 48 -46.60 27.48 -6.85
CA ILE A 48 -46.57 26.71 -8.10
C ILE A 48 -46.80 27.64 -9.30
N GLN A 49 -47.73 28.59 -9.20
CA GLN A 49 -48.01 29.55 -10.27
C GLN A 49 -46.82 30.49 -10.52
N LYS A 50 -46.19 31.03 -9.46
CA LYS A 50 -44.96 31.82 -9.55
C LYS A 50 -43.80 31.02 -10.15
N LEU A 51 -43.71 29.74 -9.81
CA LEU A 51 -42.70 28.84 -10.38
C LEU A 51 -42.99 28.56 -11.87
N ALA A 52 -44.25 28.32 -12.23
CA ALA A 52 -44.69 28.15 -13.60
C ALA A 52 -44.49 29.43 -14.44
N GLU A 53 -44.68 30.61 -13.85
CA GLU A 53 -44.38 31.89 -14.47
C GLU A 53 -42.87 32.10 -14.64
N LYS A 54 -42.04 31.71 -13.67
CA LYS A 54 -40.58 31.72 -13.83
C LYS A 54 -40.10 30.76 -14.91
N ILE A 55 -40.69 29.56 -15.00
CA ILE A 55 -40.41 28.59 -16.07
C ILE A 55 -40.96 29.07 -17.42
N GLY A 56 -42.12 29.74 -17.43
CA GLY A 56 -42.81 30.26 -18.62
C GLY A 56 -42.31 31.62 -19.12
N SER A 57 -41.50 32.34 -18.33
CA SER A 57 -40.90 33.63 -18.68
C SER A 57 -39.65 33.53 -19.56
N GLY A 58 -39.31 32.32 -20.04
CA GLY A 58 -38.40 32.13 -21.17
C GLY A 58 -39.09 32.55 -22.48
N LYS A 59 -39.06 33.85 -22.79
CA LYS A 59 -39.61 34.44 -24.01
C LYS A 59 -38.96 33.83 -25.28
N SER A 60 -39.68 32.95 -25.97
CA SER A 60 -39.53 32.71 -27.41
C SER A 60 -40.86 33.01 -28.12
N THR A 61 -40.95 34.24 -28.64
CA THR A 61 -42.01 34.64 -29.58
C THR A 61 -41.50 34.33 -30.99
N GLY A 62 -41.90 33.18 -31.53
CA GLY A 62 -41.59 32.73 -32.88
C GLY A 62 -42.32 31.44 -33.18
N SER A 63 -43.27 31.51 -34.11
CA SER A 63 -44.14 30.44 -34.56
C SER A 63 -43.42 29.13 -34.91
N SER A 64 -43.58 28.09 -34.09
CA SER A 64 -43.89 26.73 -34.54
C SER A 64 -44.23 25.86 -33.33
N LYS A 65 -45.27 25.01 -33.46
CA LYS A 65 -45.27 23.73 -32.76
C LYS A 65 -44.05 22.97 -33.26
N GLN A 66 -42.91 23.17 -32.62
CA GLN A 66 -41.78 22.29 -32.70
C GLN A 66 -41.62 21.70 -31.31
N THR A 67 -42.39 20.65 -31.04
CA THR A 67 -41.83 19.48 -30.36
C THR A 67 -40.44 19.32 -30.94
N GLY A 68 -39.40 19.70 -30.20
CA GLY A 68 -38.03 19.60 -30.67
C GLY A 68 -37.78 18.14 -31.00
N SER A 69 -37.86 17.78 -32.28
CA SER A 69 -37.38 16.50 -32.76
C SER A 69 -35.89 16.56 -32.53
N VAL A 70 -35.44 15.96 -31.43
CA VAL A 70 -34.03 15.67 -31.27
C VAL A 70 -33.66 14.85 -32.50
N ASP A 71 -32.75 15.38 -33.32
CA ASP A 71 -32.35 14.71 -34.55
C ASP A 71 -31.79 13.34 -34.17
N GLU A 72 -32.43 12.27 -34.66
CA GLU A 72 -32.07 10.90 -34.32
C GLU A 72 -30.62 10.58 -34.71
N GLN A 73 -30.11 11.25 -35.76
CA GLN A 73 -28.71 11.22 -36.16
C GLN A 73 -27.77 11.81 -35.10
N VAL A 74 -28.17 12.88 -34.41
CA VAL A 74 -27.37 13.48 -33.33
C VAL A 74 -27.32 12.54 -32.13
N ILE A 75 -28.43 11.85 -31.83
CA ILE A 75 -28.48 10.83 -30.78
C ILE A 75 -27.55 9.66 -31.12
N ASP A 76 -27.53 9.20 -32.36
CA ASP A 76 -26.69 8.08 -32.77
C ASP A 76 -25.20 8.42 -32.81
N ASN A 77 -24.85 9.64 -33.23
CA ASN A 77 -23.46 10.12 -33.14
C ASN A 77 -23.00 10.21 -31.68
N LEU A 78 -23.82 10.78 -30.79
CA LEU A 78 -23.51 10.84 -29.36
C LEU A 78 -23.38 9.45 -28.72
N ARG A 79 -24.22 8.48 -29.11
CA ARG A 79 -24.10 7.08 -28.65
C ARG A 79 -22.78 6.46 -29.11
N THR A 80 -22.37 6.75 -30.33
CA THR A 80 -21.11 6.27 -30.91
C THR A 80 -19.91 6.90 -30.18
N ASP A 81 -19.91 8.21 -29.98
CA ASP A 81 -18.86 8.93 -29.25
C ASP A 81 -18.75 8.46 -27.80
N ILE A 82 -19.89 8.25 -27.12
CA ILE A 82 -19.91 7.72 -25.75
C ILE A 82 -19.30 6.32 -25.71
N ARG A 83 -19.59 5.47 -26.69
CA ARG A 83 -19.03 4.12 -26.77
C ARG A 83 -17.52 4.17 -27.01
N ASP A 84 -17.06 5.02 -27.91
CA ASP A 84 -15.63 5.18 -28.21
C ASP A 84 -14.86 5.76 -27.03
N LEU A 85 -15.43 6.76 -26.35
CA LEU A 85 -14.87 7.29 -25.10
C LEU A 85 -14.85 6.23 -24.00
N THR A 86 -15.89 5.40 -23.89
CA THR A 86 -15.94 4.30 -22.93
C THR A 86 -14.81 3.30 -23.20
N ASN A 87 -14.57 2.93 -24.46
CA ASN A 87 -13.47 2.04 -24.83
C ASN A 87 -12.10 2.67 -24.54
N LEU A 88 -11.91 3.95 -24.87
CA LEU A 88 -10.68 4.68 -24.57
C LEU A 88 -10.40 4.71 -23.05
N ILE A 89 -11.44 4.91 -22.24
CA ILE A 89 -11.34 4.90 -20.78
C ILE A 89 -10.94 3.50 -20.30
N ILE A 90 -11.55 2.44 -20.81
CA ILE A 90 -11.20 1.05 -20.47
C ILE A 90 -9.73 0.74 -20.81
N ASP A 91 -9.29 1.13 -22.00
CA ASP A 91 -7.90 0.93 -22.45
C ASP A 91 -6.91 1.71 -21.60
N ALA A 92 -7.24 2.97 -21.27
CA ALA A 92 -6.42 3.80 -20.39
C ALA A 92 -6.29 3.17 -18.99
N TYR A 93 -7.39 2.69 -18.40
CA TYR A 93 -7.35 2.00 -17.11
C TYR A 93 -6.52 0.73 -17.16
N THR A 94 -6.69 -0.08 -18.20
CA THR A 94 -5.92 -1.32 -18.37
C THR A 94 -4.43 -1.02 -18.53
N LYS A 95 -4.09 0.05 -19.27
CA LYS A 95 -2.71 0.49 -19.43
C LYS A 95 -2.12 0.97 -18.10
N ILE A 96 -2.83 1.78 -17.33
CA ILE A 96 -2.42 2.25 -16.00
C ILE A 96 -2.12 1.05 -15.09
N GLN A 97 -3.01 0.06 -15.00
CA GLN A 97 -2.78 -1.14 -14.20
C GLN A 97 -1.52 -1.91 -14.64
N SER A 98 -1.30 -2.05 -15.95
CA SER A 98 -0.10 -2.73 -16.46
C SER A 98 1.20 -1.98 -16.11
N LEU A 99 1.16 -0.64 -16.14
CA LEU A 99 2.31 0.21 -15.78
C LEU A 99 2.59 0.18 -14.28
N GLU A 100 1.55 0.18 -13.44
CA GLU A 100 1.68 0.02 -11.99
C GLU A 100 2.34 -1.31 -11.64
N LYS A 101 1.91 -2.41 -12.28
CA LYS A 101 2.54 -3.72 -12.12
C LYS A 101 4.02 -3.70 -12.54
N GLN A 102 4.33 -3.09 -13.69
CA GLN A 102 5.71 -2.98 -14.17
C GLN A 102 6.57 -2.14 -13.21
N ASN A 103 6.04 -1.04 -12.68
CA ASN A 103 6.74 -0.21 -11.71
C ASN A 103 7.02 -0.98 -10.41
N LEU A 104 6.07 -1.78 -9.93
CA LEU A 104 6.28 -2.61 -8.75
C LEU A 104 7.40 -3.65 -8.98
N GLU A 105 7.43 -4.28 -10.14
CA GLU A 105 8.50 -5.22 -10.51
C GLU A 105 9.86 -4.52 -10.62
N LEU A 106 9.91 -3.33 -11.22
CA LEU A 106 11.14 -2.53 -11.29
C LEU A 106 11.64 -2.14 -9.90
N ILE A 107 10.76 -1.76 -8.98
CA ILE A 107 11.11 -1.45 -7.59
C ILE A 107 11.72 -2.68 -6.90
N GLN A 108 11.15 -3.87 -7.10
CA GLN A 108 11.70 -5.11 -6.53
C GLN A 108 13.09 -5.44 -7.11
N ARG A 109 13.28 -5.28 -8.42
CA ARG A 109 14.58 -5.46 -9.08
C ARG A 109 15.61 -4.43 -8.61
N ILE A 110 15.19 -3.18 -8.41
CA ILE A 110 16.04 -2.11 -7.87
C ILE A 110 16.41 -2.43 -6.43
N GLN A 111 15.50 -2.88 -5.58
CA GLN A 111 15.84 -3.31 -4.21
C GLN A 111 16.85 -4.47 -4.19
N ALA A 112 16.74 -5.42 -5.11
CA ALA A 112 17.71 -6.51 -5.27
C ALA A 112 19.08 -6.05 -5.84
N LEU A 113 19.12 -4.92 -6.56
CA LEU A 113 20.34 -4.30 -7.05
C LEU A 113 20.95 -3.31 -6.04
N GLU A 114 20.11 -2.64 -5.25
CA GLU A 114 20.45 -1.73 -4.15
C GLU A 114 20.90 -2.49 -2.90
N SER A 115 20.57 -3.77 -2.78
CA SER A 115 21.16 -4.68 -1.80
C SER A 115 22.61 -4.99 -2.16
N GLY A 116 23.44 -3.95 -2.23
CA GLY A 116 24.88 -4.05 -2.21
C GLY A 116 25.35 -4.76 -0.93
N PHE A 117 26.54 -4.44 -0.45
CA PHE A 117 27.01 -5.12 0.75
C PHE A 117 26.16 -4.76 1.98
N VAL A 118 25.49 -5.76 2.56
CA VAL A 118 24.83 -5.67 3.87
C VAL A 118 25.77 -6.16 4.97
N VAL A 119 25.68 -5.55 6.14
CA VAL A 119 26.48 -5.96 7.31
C VAL A 119 25.79 -7.15 7.98
N VAL A 120 26.53 -8.24 8.15
CA VAL A 120 26.09 -9.45 8.84
C VAL A 120 26.99 -9.69 10.05
N GLU A 121 26.37 -9.83 11.22
CA GLU A 121 27.02 -10.23 12.46
C GLU A 121 26.72 -11.71 12.72
N ALA A 122 27.74 -12.47 13.09
CA ALA A 122 27.57 -13.85 13.52
C ALA A 122 28.56 -14.19 14.66
N THR A 123 28.17 -15.11 15.52
CA THR A 123 28.91 -15.55 16.70
C THR A 123 29.57 -16.90 16.48
N LYS A 124 30.50 -17.26 17.36
CA LYS A 124 31.22 -18.53 17.34
C LYS A 124 30.32 -19.74 17.05
N GLY A 125 30.75 -20.57 16.12
CA GLY A 125 30.07 -21.80 15.73
C GLY A 125 29.01 -21.61 14.64
N GLN A 126 28.47 -20.40 14.46
CA GLN A 126 27.49 -20.13 13.41
C GLN A 126 28.11 -20.29 12.02
N VAL A 127 27.27 -20.75 11.09
CA VAL A 127 27.62 -20.95 9.69
C VAL A 127 26.83 -19.96 8.84
N VAL A 128 27.54 -19.19 8.03
CA VAL A 128 26.94 -18.33 7.01
C VAL A 128 27.05 -19.04 5.67
N VAL A 129 25.93 -19.57 5.19
CA VAL A 129 25.82 -20.23 3.88
C VAL A 129 25.43 -19.20 2.83
N LEU A 130 26.13 -19.21 1.70
CA LEU A 130 25.97 -18.29 0.59
C LEU A 130 25.25 -18.97 -0.57
N GLY A 131 24.25 -18.30 -1.14
CA GLY A 131 23.59 -18.77 -2.36
C GLY A 131 24.46 -18.54 -3.61
N ALA A 132 24.01 -19.07 -4.76
CA ALA A 132 24.72 -18.94 -6.03
C ALA A 132 25.00 -17.47 -6.40
N GLY A 133 26.26 -17.17 -6.74
CA GLY A 133 26.72 -15.83 -7.13
C GLY A 133 26.88 -14.85 -5.97
N SER A 134 26.64 -15.28 -4.73
CA SER A 134 26.75 -14.40 -3.57
C SER A 134 28.19 -14.19 -3.16
N GLU A 135 28.46 -12.99 -2.67
CA GLU A 135 29.79 -12.51 -2.33
C GLU A 135 29.88 -12.19 -0.84
N ILE A 136 31.01 -12.49 -0.23
CA ILE A 136 31.28 -12.20 1.17
C ILE A 136 32.66 -11.58 1.34
N ILE A 137 32.75 -10.60 2.24
CA ILE A 137 34.01 -10.05 2.75
C ILE A 137 33.98 -10.13 4.28
N VAL A 138 34.88 -10.92 4.87
CA VAL A 138 35.04 -10.96 6.33
C VAL A 138 35.79 -9.71 6.77
N ARG A 139 35.12 -8.81 7.49
CA ARG A 139 35.67 -7.52 7.92
C ARG A 139 36.45 -7.61 9.23
N SER A 140 35.99 -8.45 10.15
CA SER A 140 36.63 -8.72 11.44
C SER A 140 36.15 -10.05 12.02
N GLY A 141 36.89 -10.57 12.99
CA GLY A 141 36.74 -11.93 13.52
C GLY A 141 37.60 -12.93 12.76
N GLU A 142 37.46 -14.20 13.14
CA GLU A 142 38.11 -15.35 12.50
C GLU A 142 37.04 -16.30 11.97
N THR A 143 37.16 -16.68 10.70
CA THR A 143 36.28 -17.65 10.06
C THR A 143 37.08 -18.68 9.27
N THR A 144 36.47 -19.83 9.03
CA THR A 144 36.99 -20.88 8.15
C THR A 144 36.05 -21.10 6.98
N ALA A 145 36.58 -21.38 5.80
CA ALA A 145 35.79 -21.63 4.61
C ALA A 145 34.99 -22.93 4.72
N ILE A 146 33.88 -23.00 3.98
CA ILE A 146 33.09 -24.20 3.69
C ILE A 146 33.03 -24.32 2.18
N SER A 147 33.54 -25.43 1.66
CA SER A 147 33.51 -25.78 0.25
C SER A 147 32.18 -26.42 -0.14
N GLY A 148 31.82 -26.33 -1.43
CA GLY A 148 30.65 -27.00 -1.98
C GLY A 148 30.95 -28.45 -2.36
N MET A 149 29.95 -29.14 -2.90
CA MET A 149 30.03 -30.57 -3.24
C MET A 149 31.06 -30.89 -4.34
N SER A 150 31.36 -29.92 -5.22
CA SER A 150 32.27 -30.12 -6.37
C SER A 150 33.30 -28.99 -6.53
N GLY A 151 33.69 -28.29 -5.45
CA GLY A 151 34.76 -27.29 -5.48
C GLY A 151 34.82 -26.39 -4.24
N GLY A 152 35.90 -25.60 -4.12
CA GLY A 152 36.13 -24.70 -2.99
C GLY A 152 35.44 -23.34 -3.11
N LEU A 153 35.36 -22.60 -2.01
CA LEU A 153 34.88 -21.21 -2.02
C LEU A 153 35.94 -20.33 -2.73
N ALA A 154 35.54 -19.64 -3.80
CA ALA A 154 36.50 -18.91 -4.63
C ALA A 154 37.00 -17.65 -3.90
N ASP A 155 38.29 -17.57 -3.60
CA ASP A 155 38.96 -16.38 -3.08
C ASP A 155 39.55 -15.60 -4.24
N VAL A 156 38.83 -14.57 -4.67
CA VAL A 156 39.19 -13.75 -5.83
C VAL A 156 40.44 -12.92 -5.53
N THR A 157 40.57 -12.42 -4.29
CA THR A 157 41.70 -11.61 -3.87
C THR A 157 42.98 -12.44 -3.75
N GLY A 158 42.86 -13.66 -3.21
CA GLY A 158 43.96 -14.61 -3.05
C GLY A 158 44.26 -15.45 -4.31
N ALA A 159 43.47 -15.31 -5.37
CA ALA A 159 43.58 -16.05 -6.64
C ALA A 159 43.62 -17.58 -6.45
N LYS A 160 42.78 -18.12 -5.56
CA LYS A 160 42.70 -19.56 -5.27
C LYS A 160 41.32 -19.96 -4.77
N ASP A 161 41.05 -21.25 -4.78
CA ASP A 161 39.89 -21.81 -4.06
C ASP A 161 40.26 -22.14 -2.61
N LEU A 162 39.39 -21.79 -1.67
CA LEU A 162 39.48 -22.20 -0.27
C LEU A 162 38.69 -23.49 -0.07
N VAL A 163 39.29 -24.48 0.57
CA VAL A 163 38.62 -25.74 0.94
C VAL A 163 38.07 -25.67 2.36
N THR A 164 37.17 -26.61 2.71
CA THR A 164 36.58 -26.64 4.06
C THR A 164 37.65 -26.67 5.14
N GLY A 165 37.59 -25.71 6.07
CA GLY A 165 38.53 -25.58 7.18
C GLY A 165 39.68 -24.60 6.95
N ASP A 166 39.91 -24.16 5.70
CA ASP A 166 40.91 -23.12 5.43
C ASP A 166 40.55 -21.83 6.15
N LYS A 167 41.54 -21.17 6.75
CA LYS A 167 41.34 -19.83 7.33
C LYS A 167 41.01 -18.86 6.20
N VAL A 168 39.90 -18.16 6.36
CA VAL A 168 39.52 -17.06 5.46
C VAL A 168 40.32 -15.82 5.84
N PRO A 169 41.12 -15.25 4.93
CA PRO A 169 41.77 -13.97 5.19
C PRO A 169 40.75 -12.85 5.26
N ASN A 170 40.88 -11.96 6.25
CA ASN A 170 40.03 -10.78 6.32
C ASN A 170 40.28 -9.88 5.10
N GLN A 171 39.23 -9.20 4.66
CA GLN A 171 39.22 -8.27 3.52
C GLN A 171 39.39 -8.90 2.14
N HIS A 172 39.41 -10.22 2.04
CA HIS A 172 39.33 -10.89 0.76
C HIS A 172 37.88 -10.94 0.25
N LEU A 173 37.71 -10.76 -1.06
CA LEU A 173 36.44 -10.99 -1.74
C LEU A 173 36.31 -12.48 -2.05
N LEU A 174 35.30 -13.11 -1.45
CA LEU A 174 34.99 -14.51 -1.72
C LEU A 174 33.67 -14.63 -2.46
N ILE A 175 33.57 -15.62 -3.36
CA ILE A 175 32.38 -15.86 -4.17
C ILE A 175 31.92 -17.31 -4.02
N SER A 176 30.63 -17.48 -3.75
CA SER A 176 29.95 -18.77 -3.88
C SER A 176 29.53 -18.98 -5.33
N SER A 177 30.16 -19.93 -6.04
CA SER A 177 29.89 -20.15 -7.46
C SER A 177 28.53 -20.81 -7.71
N ARG A 178 27.98 -21.54 -6.74
CA ARG A 178 26.74 -22.32 -6.84
C ARG A 178 26.04 -22.36 -5.49
N ASP A 179 24.75 -22.64 -5.51
CA ASP A 179 23.96 -22.87 -4.31
C ASP A 179 24.11 -24.34 -3.86
N ASP A 180 25.31 -24.68 -3.36
CA ASP A 180 25.69 -26.05 -2.98
C ASP A 180 26.28 -26.15 -1.56
N GLY A 181 25.95 -25.18 -0.69
CA GLY A 181 26.33 -25.18 0.73
C GLY A 181 27.63 -24.44 1.06
N ARG A 182 28.23 -23.74 0.09
CA ARG A 182 29.42 -22.91 0.31
C ARG A 182 29.18 -21.79 1.29
N GLY A 183 30.22 -21.39 2.01
CA GLY A 183 30.08 -20.33 2.99
C GLY A 183 31.27 -20.21 3.92
N VAL A 184 31.03 -19.64 5.10
CA VAL A 184 32.04 -19.49 6.15
C VAL A 184 31.48 -19.92 7.50
N LYS A 185 32.31 -20.54 8.32
CA LYS A 185 32.02 -20.84 9.73
C LYS A 185 32.78 -19.90 10.63
N VAL A 186 32.11 -19.33 11.63
CA VAL A 186 32.72 -18.41 12.59
C VAL A 186 33.45 -19.19 13.69
N VAL A 187 34.70 -18.82 13.94
CA VAL A 187 35.59 -19.45 14.93
C VAL A 187 35.85 -18.53 16.14
N SER A 188 35.93 -17.22 15.92
CA SER A 188 36.01 -16.22 16.99
C SER A 188 34.66 -16.02 17.69
N ASP A 189 34.66 -15.38 18.87
CA ASP A 189 33.42 -15.12 19.63
C ASP A 189 32.40 -14.32 18.82
N LYS A 190 32.88 -13.38 18.00
CA LYS A 190 32.09 -12.58 17.08
C LYS A 190 32.86 -12.34 15.78
N ALA A 191 32.15 -12.27 14.66
CA ALA A 191 32.65 -11.85 13.37
C ALA A 191 31.66 -10.92 12.67
N TYR A 192 32.19 -9.99 11.89
CA TYR A 192 31.42 -9.05 11.07
C TYR A 192 31.79 -9.24 9.61
N MET A 193 30.77 -9.36 8.77
CA MET A 193 30.90 -9.66 7.35
C MET A 193 30.10 -8.65 6.54
N LEU A 194 30.58 -8.38 5.32
CA LEU A 194 29.81 -7.71 4.29
C LEU A 194 29.35 -8.78 3.31
N ILE A 195 28.04 -8.87 3.05
CA ILE A 195 27.49 -9.86 2.13
C ILE A 195 26.67 -9.17 1.05
N ARG A 196 26.87 -9.58 -0.20
CA ARG A 196 26.04 -9.18 -1.35
C ARG A 196 25.44 -10.44 -1.97
N GLY A 197 24.14 -10.45 -2.19
CA GLY A 197 23.41 -11.64 -2.65
C GLY A 197 22.70 -12.39 -1.51
N SER A 198 22.23 -13.61 -1.80
CA SER A 198 21.48 -14.42 -0.86
C SER A 198 22.39 -15.15 0.14
N TYR A 199 21.97 -15.19 1.39
CA TYR A 199 22.66 -15.94 2.44
C TYR A 199 21.69 -16.43 3.51
N SER A 200 22.13 -17.40 4.30
CA SER A 200 21.46 -17.82 5.54
C SER A 200 22.49 -17.95 6.66
N VAL A 201 22.07 -17.67 7.89
CA VAL A 201 22.88 -17.86 9.10
C VAL A 201 22.27 -19.01 9.90
N GLN A 202 23.08 -20.01 10.21
CA GLN A 202 22.71 -21.24 10.92
C GLN A 202 23.51 -21.38 12.21
#